data_AF-A0A7S3IZS2-F1
#
_entry.id   AF-A0A7S3IZS2-F1
#
_cell.length_a   1.000
_cell.length_b   1.000
_cell.length_c   1.000
_cell.angle_alpha   90.00
_cell.angle_beta   90.00
_cell.angle_gamma   90.00
#
_symmetry.space_group_name_H-M   'P 1'
#
loop_
_entity.id
_entity.type
_entity.pdbx_description
1 polymer ?
#
loop_
_entity_poly.entity_id
_entity_poly.type
_entity_poly.pdbx_seq_one_letter_code
_entity_poly.pdbx_strand_id
1 'polypeptide(L)'
;MFRDTTDMTFSSEEDTKINIEFYSGIPLKSKQSYQVNYVFDTYANSLDSFTFFVPSYIYVNRLEMGEDFAASYFENIRTMEKTRKLILIICFAVGGVLFALGISACIIIFIKSKREESIPDEDERGESLH
;
A
#
# COMPACT_ATOMS: atom_id res chain seq x y z
N MET A 1 -21.92 5.87 5.72
CA MET A 1 -21.63 6.90 4.71
C MET A 1 -20.25 6.57 4.14
N PHE A 2 -20.18 5.80 3.04
CA PHE A 2 -18.92 5.48 2.36
C PHE A 2 -18.72 6.50 1.24
N ARG A 3 -17.56 7.16 1.21
CA ARG A 3 -17.24 8.23 0.26
C ARG A 3 -16.16 7.74 -0.72
N ASP A 4 -16.42 8.08 -1.98
CA ASP A 4 -15.57 8.11 -3.17
C ASP A 4 -14.96 6.79 -3.68
N THR A 5 -15.77 6.04 -4.43
CA THR A 5 -15.29 5.33 -5.63
C THR A 5 -15.42 6.27 -6.82
N THR A 6 -14.30 6.62 -7.44
CA THR A 6 -14.27 7.43 -8.67
C THR A 6 -14.88 6.61 -9.81
N ASP A 7 -16.16 6.83 -10.10
CA ASP A 7 -16.84 6.24 -11.25
C ASP A 7 -16.34 6.90 -12.53
N MET A 8 -15.38 6.26 -13.21
CA MET A 8 -15.14 6.54 -14.63
C MET A 8 -16.14 5.73 -15.45
N THR A 9 -17.24 6.39 -15.84
CA THR A 9 -18.19 5.88 -16.82
C THR A 9 -17.69 6.25 -18.21
N PHE A 10 -17.02 5.32 -18.88
CA PHE A 10 -17.04 5.28 -20.34
C PHE A 10 -18.26 4.45 -20.76
N SER A 11 -18.98 4.96 -21.76
CA SER A 11 -20.12 4.29 -22.37
C SER A 11 -19.75 3.88 -23.79
N SER A 12 -19.51 2.59 -23.98
CA SER A 12 -19.96 1.87 -25.17
C SER A 12 -20.50 0.53 -24.69
N GLU A 13 -21.62 0.05 -25.24
CA GLU A 13 -22.37 -1.09 -24.67
C GLU A 13 -21.64 -2.46 -24.71
N GLU A 14 -20.36 -2.50 -25.08
CA GLU A 14 -19.48 -3.69 -25.03
C GLU A 14 -18.22 -3.48 -24.16
N ASP A 15 -18.28 -2.59 -23.17
CA ASP A 15 -17.10 -2.32 -22.34
C ASP A 15 -16.69 -3.54 -21.51
N THR A 16 -15.52 -4.08 -21.86
CA THR A 16 -14.78 -5.00 -21.00
C THR A 16 -14.40 -4.26 -19.73
N LYS A 17 -15.04 -4.61 -18.60
CA LYS A 17 -14.78 -4.00 -17.30
C LYS A 17 -14.07 -5.01 -16.42
N ILE A 18 -12.90 -4.63 -15.89
CA ILE A 18 -12.13 -5.43 -14.93
C ILE A 18 -11.97 -4.58 -13.67
N ASN A 19 -12.66 -4.97 -12.60
CA ASN A 19 -12.51 -4.38 -11.28
C ASN A 19 -11.43 -5.15 -10.54
N ILE A 20 -10.30 -4.48 -10.30
CA ILE A 20 -9.13 -5.05 -9.65
C ILE A 20 -9.03 -4.46 -8.24
N GLU A 21 -8.79 -5.32 -7.26
CA GLU A 21 -8.47 -4.90 -5.91
C GLU A 21 -7.05 -4.32 -5.85
N PHE A 22 -6.91 -3.10 -5.33
CA PHE A 22 -5.68 -2.30 -5.47
C PHE A 22 -4.49 -2.88 -4.70
N TYR A 23 -4.69 -3.47 -3.53
CA TYR A 23 -3.59 -3.94 -2.68
C TYR A 23 -2.95 -5.24 -3.14
N SER A 24 -3.71 -6.11 -3.80
CA SER A 24 -3.29 -7.45 -4.23
C SER A 24 -3.20 -7.64 -5.74
N GLY A 25 -3.85 -6.78 -6.52
CA GLY A 25 -3.99 -6.95 -7.97
C GLY A 25 -4.98 -8.05 -8.37
N ILE A 26 -5.79 -8.58 -7.44
CA ILE A 26 -6.74 -9.65 -7.72
C ILE A 26 -8.01 -9.07 -8.38
N PRO A 27 -8.49 -9.63 -9.51
CA PRO A 27 -9.75 -9.22 -10.11
C PRO A 27 -10.93 -9.66 -9.23
N LEU A 28 -11.71 -8.70 -8.73
CA LEU A 28 -12.91 -8.94 -7.92
C LEU A 28 -14.13 -9.23 -8.79
N LYS A 29 -14.21 -8.53 -9.91
CA LYS A 29 -15.30 -8.66 -10.88
C LYS A 29 -14.77 -8.33 -12.25
N SER A 30 -14.98 -9.21 -13.21
CA SER A 30 -14.69 -8.91 -14.61
C SER A 30 -15.84 -9.32 -15.52
N LYS A 31 -16.07 -8.52 -16.54
CA LYS A 31 -16.92 -8.85 -17.68
C LYS A 31 -16.07 -8.63 -18.92
N GLN A 32 -15.83 -9.70 -19.67
CA GLN A 32 -15.17 -9.64 -20.96
C GLN A 32 -16.17 -10.07 -22.04
N SER A 33 -16.23 -9.31 -23.12
CA SER A 33 -17.13 -9.59 -24.24
C SER A 33 -16.33 -9.63 -25.53
N TYR A 34 -16.51 -10.69 -26.31
CA TYR A 34 -15.85 -10.88 -27.59
C TYR A 34 -16.87 -11.28 -28.64
N GLN A 35 -16.83 -10.62 -29.80
CA GLN A 35 -17.67 -10.95 -30.94
C GLN A 35 -16.84 -11.64 -32.02
N VAL A 36 -17.28 -12.82 -32.44
CA VAL A 36 -16.68 -13.54 -33.57
C VAL A 36 -17.36 -13.08 -34.85
N ASN A 37 -16.60 -12.47 -35.76
CA ASN A 37 -17.08 -12.01 -37.06
C ASN A 37 -16.46 -12.85 -38.17
N TYR A 38 -17.27 -13.25 -39.14
CA TYR A 38 -16.78 -13.79 -40.41
C TYR A 38 -16.47 -12.62 -41.36
N VAL A 39 -15.34 -12.70 -42.04
CA VAL A 39 -14.92 -11.72 -43.04
C VAL A 39 -15.13 -12.34 -44.41
N PHE A 40 -15.89 -11.65 -45.26
CA PHE A 40 -16.07 -12.05 -46.64
C PHE A 40 -15.47 -10.99 -47.54
N ASP A 41 -14.45 -11.40 -48.29
CA ASP A 41 -13.82 -10.60 -49.32
C ASP A 41 -14.28 -11.09 -50.69
N THR A 42 -14.83 -10.18 -51.49
CA THR A 42 -15.12 -10.47 -52.88
C THR A 42 -14.03 -9.88 -53.76
N TYR A 43 -13.30 -10.78 -54.44
CA TYR A 43 -12.32 -10.40 -55.44
C TYR A 43 -12.98 -10.50 -56.83
N ALA A 44 -13.59 -9.41 -57.27
CA ALA A 44 -13.97 -9.24 -58.67
C ALA A 44 -12.77 -8.67 -59.44
N ASN A 45 -12.45 -9.23 -60.62
CA ASN A 45 -11.33 -8.80 -61.49
C ASN A 45 -11.49 -7.39 -62.11
N SER A 46 -12.23 -6.49 -61.49
CA SER A 46 -12.46 -5.13 -61.98
C SER A 46 -12.81 -4.18 -60.83
N LEU A 47 -11.82 -3.36 -60.43
CA LEU A 47 -11.86 -2.07 -59.71
C LEU A 47 -12.71 -1.86 -58.44
N ASP A 48 -13.66 -2.74 -58.10
CA ASP A 48 -14.49 -2.62 -56.90
C ASP A 48 -14.47 -3.95 -56.12
N SER A 49 -13.54 -4.06 -55.17
CA SER A 49 -13.58 -5.09 -54.13
C SER A 49 -14.38 -4.58 -52.95
N PHE A 50 -15.37 -5.35 -52.49
CA PHE A 50 -16.09 -5.06 -51.25
C PHE A 50 -15.84 -6.15 -50.21
N THR A 51 -15.45 -5.69 -49.01
CA THR A 51 -15.30 -6.48 -47.79
C THR A 51 -16.47 -6.20 -46.88
N PHE A 52 -17.09 -7.24 -46.33
CA PHE A 52 -18.11 -7.07 -45.29
C PHE A 52 -17.91 -8.05 -44.14
N PHE A 53 -18.23 -7.57 -42.93
CA PHE A 53 -18.12 -8.32 -41.68
C PHE A 53 -19.50 -8.84 -41.29
N VAL A 54 -19.63 -10.16 -41.13
CA VAL A 54 -20.87 -10.79 -40.68
C VAL A 54 -20.68 -11.27 -39.24
N PRO A 55 -21.43 -10.71 -38.27
CA PRO A 55 -21.35 -11.17 -36.89
C PRO A 55 -21.97 -12.57 -36.75
N SER A 56 -21.28 -13.46 -36.04
CA SER A 56 -21.76 -14.83 -35.80
C SER A 56 -22.24 -15.02 -34.37
N TYR A 57 -21.34 -14.91 -33.39
CA TYR A 57 -21.62 -15.16 -31.99
C TYR A 57 -20.93 -14.14 -31.09
N ILE A 58 -21.59 -13.78 -30.00
CA ILE A 58 -21.03 -12.95 -28.92
C ILE A 58 -20.80 -13.85 -27.71
N TYR A 59 -19.54 -13.97 -27.28
CA TYR A 59 -19.16 -14.62 -26.03
C TYR A 59 -19.05 -13.58 -24.92
N VAL A 60 -19.70 -13.84 -23.78
CA VAL A 60 -19.61 -13.02 -22.59
C VAL A 60 -19.06 -13.85 -21.44
N ASN A 61 -17.83 -13.57 -21.04
CA ASN A 61 -17.21 -14.19 -19.87
C ASN A 61 -17.41 -13.26 -18.66
N ARG A 62 -17.98 -13.79 -17.57
CA ARG A 62 -18.18 -13.07 -16.32
C ARG A 62 -17.45 -13.80 -15.21
N LEU A 63 -16.62 -13.07 -14.50
CA LEU A 63 -16.01 -13.52 -13.26
C LEU A 63 -16.53 -12.63 -12.14
N GLU A 64 -17.06 -13.24 -11.10
CA GLU A 64 -17.43 -12.56 -9.86
C GLU A 64 -16.81 -13.35 -8.71
N MET A 65 -16.13 -12.65 -7.81
CA MET A 65 -15.61 -13.24 -6.59
C MET A 65 -16.78 -13.73 -5.73
N GLY A 66 -16.71 -14.97 -5.28
CA GLY A 66 -17.73 -15.54 -4.40
C GLY A 66 -17.84 -14.78 -3.08
N GLU A 67 -19.05 -14.64 -2.57
CA GLU A 67 -19.34 -13.80 -1.38
C GLU A 67 -18.53 -14.23 -0.15
N ASP A 68 -18.42 -15.55 0.10
CA ASP A 68 -17.65 -16.09 1.23
C ASP A 68 -16.16 -15.75 1.14
N PHE A 69 -15.60 -15.86 -0.07
CA PHE A 69 -14.20 -15.52 -0.31
C PHE A 69 -13.98 -14.02 -0.19
N ALA A 70 -14.89 -13.19 -0.73
CA ALA A 70 -14.81 -11.74 -0.62
C ALA A 70 -14.85 -11.28 0.83
N ALA A 71 -15.78 -11.82 1.64
CA ALA A 71 -15.91 -11.47 3.05
C ALA A 71 -14.63 -11.79 3.84
N SER A 72 -14.12 -13.02 3.71
CA SER A 72 -12.87 -13.46 4.35
C SER A 72 -11.67 -12.63 3.89
N TYR A 73 -11.59 -12.35 2.59
CA TYR A 73 -10.51 -11.59 2.00
C TYR A 73 -10.46 -10.14 2.52
N PHE A 74 -11.59 -9.43 2.54
CA PHE A 74 -11.65 -8.06 3.06
C PHE A 74 -11.43 -7.98 4.57
N GLU A 75 -11.86 -9.00 5.33
CA GLU A 75 -11.58 -9.08 6.76
C GLU A 75 -10.08 -9.24 7.04
N ASN A 76 -9.39 -10.06 6.24
CA ASN A 76 -7.94 -10.22 6.33
C ASN A 76 -7.19 -8.92 6.02
N ILE A 77 -7.53 -8.21 4.94
CA ILE A 77 -6.93 -6.91 4.63
C ILE A 77 -7.13 -5.92 5.77
N ARG A 78 -8.37 -5.82 6.28
CA ARG A 78 -8.69 -4.93 7.40
C ARG A 78 -7.86 -5.26 8.65
N THR A 79 -7.66 -6.54 8.91
CA THR A 79 -6.85 -7.01 10.05
C THR A 79 -5.38 -6.65 9.86
N MET A 80 -4.82 -6.85 8.67
CA MET A 80 -3.44 -6.44 8.36
C MET A 80 -3.24 -4.92 8.56
N GLU A 81 -4.19 -4.08 8.17
CA GLU A 81 -4.09 -2.63 8.36
C GLU A 81 -4.11 -2.23 9.84
N LYS A 82 -5.00 -2.85 10.63
CA LYS A 82 -5.04 -2.64 12.10
C LYS A 82 -3.73 -3.06 12.76
N THR A 83 -3.20 -4.22 12.39
CA THR A 83 -1.93 -4.73 12.92
C THR A 83 -0.77 -3.80 12.57
N ARG A 84 -0.70 -3.28 11.35
CA ARG A 84 0.34 -2.31 10.95
C ARG A 84 0.28 -1.04 11.79
N LYS A 85 -0.92 -0.49 12.00
CA LYS A 85 -1.12 0.70 12.86
C LYS A 85 -0.69 0.42 14.31
N LEU A 86 -1.04 -0.75 14.84
CA LEU A 86 -0.66 -1.16 16.19
C LEU A 86 0.86 -1.28 16.35
N ILE A 87 1.55 -1.93 15.40
CA ILE A 87 3.01 -2.06 15.42
C ILE A 87 3.68 -0.68 15.44
N LEU A 88 3.22 0.25 14.60
CA LEU A 88 3.78 1.61 14.58
C LEU A 88 3.61 2.30 15.93
N ILE A 89 2.45 2.19 16.57
CA ILE A 89 2.21 2.77 17.91
C ILE A 89 3.18 2.18 18.94
N ILE A 90 3.36 0.86 18.94
CA ILE A 90 4.30 0.19 19.86
C ILE A 90 5.73 0.67 19.59
N CYS A 91 6.16 0.76 18.33
CA CYS A 91 7.48 1.28 17.98
C CYS A 91 7.69 2.72 18.47
N PHE A 92 6.70 3.61 18.33
CA PHE A 92 6.77 4.97 18.86
C PHE A 92 6.83 5.00 20.38
N ALA A 93 6.04 4.17 21.07
CA ALA A 93 6.04 4.11 22.53
C ALA A 93 7.38 3.61 23.08
N VAL A 94 7.88 2.48 22.55
CA VAL A 94 9.17 1.90 22.97
C VAL A 94 10.32 2.83 22.62
N GLY A 95 10.33 3.39 21.40
CA GLY A 95 11.33 4.37 20.99
C GLY A 95 11.34 5.61 21.88
N GLY A 96 10.17 6.13 22.25
CA GLY A 96 10.04 7.27 23.17
C GLY A 96 10.58 6.98 24.58
N VAL A 97 10.32 5.78 25.12
CA VAL A 97 10.84 5.36 26.43
C VAL A 97 12.36 5.23 26.40
N LEU A 98 12.93 4.57 25.39
CA LEU A 98 14.38 4.44 25.24
C LEU A 98 15.06 5.80 25.07
N PHE A 99 14.45 6.70 24.32
CA PHE A 99 14.94 8.06 24.14
C PHE A 99 14.95 8.85 25.46
N ALA A 100 13.87 8.77 26.25
CA ALA A 100 13.79 9.43 27.55
C ALA A 100 14.84 8.91 28.55
N LEU A 101 15.05 7.58 28.59
CA LEU A 101 16.09 6.97 29.42
C LEU A 101 17.50 7.40 28.98
N GLY A 102 17.74 7.47 27.66
CA GLY A 102 19.01 7.95 27.11
C GLY A 102 19.33 9.39 27.51
N ILE A 103 18.35 10.30 27.40
CA ILE A 103 18.51 11.70 27.85
C ILE A 103 18.78 11.77 29.35
N SER A 104 18.02 11.01 30.16
CA SER A 104 18.18 10.98 31.61
C SER A 104 19.60 10.55 32.02
N ALA A 105 20.12 9.48 31.40
CA ALA A 105 21.48 9.02 31.64
C ALA A 105 22.54 10.08 31.28
N CYS A 106 22.36 10.76 30.14
CA CYS A 106 23.28 11.84 29.72
C CYS A 106 23.30 13.00 30.72
N ILE A 107 22.14 13.41 31.23
CA ILE A 107 22.03 14.48 32.24
C ILE A 107 22.76 14.08 33.53
N ILE A 108 22.56 12.85 34.00
CA ILE A 108 23.21 12.35 35.23
C ILE A 108 24.74 12.38 35.08
N ILE A 109 25.26 11.91 33.93
CA ILE A 109 26.71 11.94 33.65
C ILE A 109 27.23 13.37 33.62
N PHE A 110 26.51 14.29 32.97
CA PHE A 110 26.91 15.70 32.89
C PHE A 110 26.98 16.36 34.28
N ILE A 111 25.97 16.14 35.13
CA ILE A 111 25.95 16.67 36.51
C ILE A 111 27.12 16.09 37.32
N LYS A 112 27.38 14.79 37.20
CA LYS A 112 28.49 14.14 37.90
C LYS A 112 29.85 14.72 37.47
N SER A 113 30.06 14.87 36.15
CA SER A 113 31.27 15.48 35.60
C SER A 113 31.49 16.91 36.10
N LYS A 114 30.44 17.72 36.19
CA LYS A 114 30.52 19.09 36.74
C LYS A 114 30.85 19.16 38.24
N ARG A 115 30.50 18.12 39.01
CA ARG A 115 30.75 18.07 40.45
C ARG A 115 32.21 17.74 40.76
N GLU A 116 32.84 16.89 39.95
CA GLU A 116 34.25 16.52 40.08
C GLU A 116 35.20 17.68 39.73
N GLU A 117 34.81 18.60 38.83
CA GLU A 117 35.56 19.85 38.55
C GLU A 117 35.54 20.87 39.70
N SER A 118 34.66 20.72 40.70
CA SER A 118 34.39 21.76 41.71
C SER A 118 35.04 21.54 43.08
N ILE A 119 35.82 20.46 43.25
CA ILE A 119 36.61 20.24 44.47
C ILE A 119 38.01 20.82 44.20
N PRO A 120 38.39 21.97 44.78
CA PRO A 120 39.76 22.44 44.71
C PRO A 120 40.63 21.49 45.55
N ASP A 121 41.72 21.01 44.96
CA ASP A 121 42.81 20.33 45.67
C ASP A 121 43.47 21.34 46.63
N GLU A 122 42.92 21.51 47.83
CA GLU A 122 43.66 22.02 48.97
C GLU A 122 44.38 20.83 49.62
N ASP A 123 45.61 20.55 49.19
CA ASP A 123 46.62 19.84 50.00
C ASP A 123 47.99 19.79 49.28
N GLU A 124 48.58 20.93 48.91
CA GLU A 124 50.03 21.02 48.63
C GLU A 124 50.62 22.38 49.05
N ARG A 125 50.42 22.79 50.31
CA ARG A 125 51.21 23.89 50.88
C ARG A 125 51.64 23.60 52.32
N GLY A 126 52.85 23.04 52.43
CA GLY A 126 53.79 23.48 53.47
C GLY A 126 54.06 22.53 54.63
N GLU A 127 54.69 21.40 54.38
CA GLU A 127 55.64 20.82 55.33
C GLU A 127 56.97 20.49 54.63
N SER A 128 57.88 21.47 54.59
CA SER A 128 59.32 21.20 54.64
C SER A 128 60.08 22.48 55.00
N LEU A 129 60.48 22.61 56.26
CA LEU A 129 61.59 23.47 56.66
C LEU A 129 62.37 22.71 57.73
N HIS A 130 63.39 22.00 57.26
CA HIS A 130 64.47 21.45 58.05
C HIS A 130 65.80 21.94 57.47
#